data_AF-A0AAV4HX32-F1
#
_entry.id   AF-A0AAV4HX32-F1
#
_cell.length_a   1.000
_cell.length_b   1.000
_cell.length_c   1.000
_cell.angle_alpha   90.00
_cell.angle_beta   90.00
_cell.angle_gamma   90.00
#
_symmetry.space_group_name_H-M   'P 1'
#
loop_
_entity.id
_entity.type
_entity.pdbx_description
1 polymer ?
#
loop_
_entity_poly.entity_id
_entity_poly.type
_entity_poly.pdbx_seq_one_letter_code
_entity_poly.pdbx_strand_id
1 'polypeptide(L)'
;MQNWGIAEKVFAIVTDNASNMVSAVHQLKVRHISCFAHTLNLVVMDTLKEMHQLTELRRKVRGIVTHFHSSVKSSEELENAQRLQTSSSTSPEPLKLIIEVETRWNSTFYMFEQYLHLHTALCVVQRHDVCHWR
;
A
#
# COMPACT_ATOMS: atom_id res chain seq x y z
N MET A 1 16.80 29.78 8.23
CA MET A 1 16.11 30.69 9.17
C MET A 1 16.78 32.05 9.27
N GLN A 2 18.09 32.13 9.55
CA GLN A 2 18.84 33.40 9.60
C GLN A 2 18.81 34.18 8.28
N ASN A 3 19.15 33.54 7.16
CA ASN A 3 19.13 34.19 5.83
C ASN A 3 17.76 34.73 5.42
N TRP A 4 16.69 34.29 6.09
CA TRP A 4 15.31 34.68 5.81
C TRP A 4 14.75 35.63 6.88
N GLY A 5 15.53 35.96 7.93
CA GLY A 5 15.08 36.84 9.02
C GLY A 5 13.86 36.29 9.80
N ILE A 6 13.70 34.96 9.88
CA ILE A 6 12.54 34.31 10.50
C ILE A 6 12.86 33.53 11.77
N ALA A 7 14.09 33.55 12.26
CA ALA A 7 14.51 32.69 13.39
C ALA A 7 13.60 32.83 14.62
N GLU A 8 13.21 34.06 14.96
CA GLU A 8 12.32 34.35 16.11
C GLU A 8 10.83 34.21 15.78
N LYS A 9 10.47 33.93 14.52
CA LYS A 9 9.08 33.79 14.05
C LYS A 9 8.63 32.34 14.00
N VAL A 10 9.53 31.38 14.21
CA VAL A 10 9.20 29.96 14.19
C VAL A 10 8.67 29.52 15.54
N PHE A 11 7.38 29.18 15.60
CA PHE A 11 6.74 28.69 16.83
C PHE A 11 7.02 27.21 17.08
N ALA A 12 6.98 26.38 16.04
CA ALA A 12 7.17 24.94 16.13
C ALA A 12 7.67 24.36 14.80
N ILE A 13 8.27 23.17 14.88
CA ILE A 13 8.69 22.37 13.73
C ILE A 13 8.01 21.00 13.83
N VAL A 14 7.33 20.60 12.75
CA VAL A 14 6.71 19.27 12.63
C VAL A 14 7.65 18.37 11.83
N THR A 15 7.96 17.18 12.34
CA THR A 15 8.80 16.19 11.62
C THR A 15 8.19 14.79 11.72
N ASP A 16 8.69 13.87 10.91
CA ASP A 16 8.33 12.44 10.92
C ASP A 16 8.93 11.65 12.10
N ASN A 17 9.46 12.33 13.13
CA ASN A 17 10.13 11.74 14.28
C ASN A 17 11.42 10.95 13.97
N ALA A 18 11.99 11.05 12.76
CA ALA A 18 13.31 10.48 12.51
C ALA A 18 14.33 11.06 13.51
N SER A 19 15.19 10.20 14.07
CA SER A 19 16.06 10.54 15.20
C SER A 19 16.98 11.74 14.92
N ASN A 20 17.50 11.82 13.70
CA ASN A 20 18.27 12.96 13.20
C ASN A 20 17.46 14.26 13.15
N MET A 21 16.20 14.20 12.73
CA MET A 21 15.30 15.35 12.66
C MET A 21 14.93 15.85 14.05
N VAL A 22 14.61 14.94 14.98
CA VAL A 22 14.34 15.30 16.38
C VAL A 22 15.57 15.95 17.03
N SER A 23 16.76 15.37 16.83
CA SER A 23 18.02 15.94 17.32
C SER A 23 18.27 17.35 16.75
N ALA A 24 18.04 17.54 15.45
CA ALA A 24 18.18 18.86 14.81
C ALA A 24 17.22 19.89 15.40
N VAL A 25 15.95 19.54 15.62
CA VAL A 25 14.96 20.45 16.23
C VAL A 25 15.34 20.80 17.68
N HIS A 26 15.84 19.82 18.44
CA HIS A 26 16.37 20.08 19.79
C HIS A 26 17.56 21.04 19.78
N GLN A 27 18.50 20.89 18.84
CA GLN A 27 19.63 21.80 18.68
C GLN A 27 19.19 23.22 18.30
N LEU A 28 18.11 23.35 17.51
CA LEU A 28 17.50 24.63 17.17
C LEU A 28 16.73 25.27 18.34
N LYS A 29 16.50 24.53 19.44
CA LYS A 29 15.72 24.97 20.61
C LYS A 29 14.30 25.44 20.23
N VAL A 30 13.72 24.84 19.19
CA VAL A 30 12.35 25.11 18.76
C VAL A 30 11.44 23.98 19.25
N ARG A 31 10.18 24.28 19.54
CA ARG A 31 9.19 23.26 19.91
C ARG A 31 9.07 22.22 18.79
N HIS A 32 9.31 20.96 19.12
CA HIS A 32 9.05 19.84 18.24
C HIS A 32 7.59 19.37 18.35
N ILE A 33 6.98 19.04 17.22
CA ILE A 33 5.67 18.40 17.14
C ILE A 33 5.82 17.16 16.25
N SER A 34 5.38 16.01 16.74
CA SER A 34 5.38 14.78 15.95
C SER A 34 4.36 14.84 14.82
N CYS A 35 4.73 14.36 13.64
CA CYS A 35 3.81 14.20 12.53
C CYS A 35 2.72 13.17 12.88
N PHE A 36 1.47 13.63 12.93
CA PHE A 36 0.33 12.77 13.20
C PHE A 36 0.19 11.64 12.18
N ALA A 37 0.34 11.94 10.89
CA ALA A 37 0.24 10.94 9.83
C ALA A 37 1.31 9.84 9.96
N HIS A 38 2.54 10.21 10.33
CA HIS A 38 3.60 9.23 10.59
C HIS A 38 3.27 8.37 11.83
N THR A 39 2.76 9.00 12.89
CA THR A 39 2.35 8.29 14.11
C THR A 39 1.23 7.30 13.83
N LEU A 40 0.20 7.70 13.08
CA LEU A 40 -0.88 6.81 12.64
C LEU A 40 -0.33 5.66 11.80
N ASN A 41 0.62 5.95 10.92
CA ASN A 41 1.27 4.93 10.10
C ASN A 41 1.95 3.86 10.96
N LEU A 42 2.73 4.26 11.97
CA LEU A 42 3.37 3.33 12.90
C LEU A 42 2.35 2.47 13.65
N VAL A 43 1.31 3.09 14.22
CA VAL A 43 0.26 2.38 14.98
C VAL A 43 -0.42 1.31 14.11
N VAL A 44 -0.81 1.66 12.88
CA VAL A 44 -1.47 0.69 11.99
C VAL A 44 -0.49 -0.41 11.58
N MET A 45 0.75 -0.06 11.21
CA MET A 45 1.74 -1.06 10.81
C MET A 45 2.09 -2.04 11.94
N ASP A 46 2.17 -1.56 13.19
CA ASP A 46 2.46 -2.43 14.33
C ASP A 46 1.27 -3.32 14.68
N THR A 47 0.04 -2.79 14.66
CA THR A 47 -1.17 -3.63 14.87
C THR A 47 -1.30 -4.73 13.80
N LEU A 48 -1.00 -4.42 12.54
CA LEU A 48 -0.99 -5.41 11.45
C LEU A 48 0.05 -6.53 11.65
N LYS A 49 1.18 -6.26 12.31
CA LYS A 49 2.21 -7.28 12.60
C LYS A 49 1.78 -8.23 13.72
N GLU A 50 1.16 -7.69 14.77
CA GLU A 50 0.72 -8.46 15.94
C GLU A 50 -0.45 -9.40 15.60
N MET A 51 -1.25 -9.09 14.58
CA MET A 51 -2.37 -9.92 14.15
C MET A 51 -1.91 -11.07 13.23
N HIS A 52 -1.46 -12.18 13.82
CA HIS A 52 -0.88 -13.32 13.08
C HIS A 52 -1.76 -13.84 11.92
N GLN A 53 -3.08 -13.96 12.14
CA GLN A 53 -4.01 -14.43 11.10
C GLN A 53 -4.04 -13.47 9.90
N LEU A 54 -3.98 -12.17 10.18
CA LEU A 54 -3.96 -11.12 9.16
C LEU A 54 -2.62 -11.09 8.43
N THR A 55 -1.50 -11.32 9.13
CA THR A 55 -0.16 -11.45 8.53
C THR A 55 -0.12 -12.59 7.51
N GLU A 56 -0.66 -13.76 7.84
CA GLU A 56 -0.70 -14.88 6.89
C GLU A 56 -1.63 -14.62 5.69
N LEU A 57 -2.80 -14.00 5.93
CA LEU A 57 -3.70 -13.60 4.85
C LEU A 57 -3.02 -12.59 3.91
N ARG A 58 -2.37 -11.58 4.48
CA ARG A 58 -1.62 -10.54 3.76
C ARG A 58 -0.52 -11.16 2.90
N ARG A 59 0.26 -12.09 3.46
CA ARG A 59 1.31 -12.81 2.74
C ARG A 59 0.76 -13.57 1.53
N LYS A 60 -0.36 -14.28 1.68
CA LYS A 60 -1.01 -15.03 0.58
C LYS A 60 -1.51 -14.10 -0.53
N VAL A 61 -2.27 -13.06 -0.17
CA VAL A 61 -2.80 -12.11 -1.16
C VAL A 61 -1.67 -11.36 -1.85
N ARG A 62 -0.67 -10.88 -1.11
CA ARG A 62 0.52 -10.24 -1.69
C ARG A 62 1.25 -11.17 -2.65
N GLY A 63 1.37 -12.46 -2.33
CA GLY A 63 1.96 -13.47 -3.23
C GLY A 63 1.22 -13.57 -4.56
N ILE A 64 -0.11 -13.62 -4.52
CA ILE A 64 -0.95 -13.63 -5.73
C ILE A 64 -0.73 -12.33 -6.52
N VAL A 65 -0.87 -11.17 -5.88
CA VAL A 65 -0.70 -9.87 -6.54
C VAL A 65 0.69 -9.74 -7.17
N THR A 66 1.73 -10.18 -6.47
CA THR A 66 3.11 -10.14 -6.96
C THR A 66 3.28 -11.00 -8.20
N HIS A 67 2.68 -12.21 -8.22
CA HIS A 67 2.72 -13.08 -9.39
C HIS A 67 2.17 -12.37 -10.64
N PHE A 68 0.95 -11.82 -10.56
CA PHE A 68 0.34 -11.08 -11.66
C PHE A 68 1.19 -9.87 -12.07
N HIS A 69 1.75 -9.12 -11.12
CA HIS A 69 2.61 -7.98 -11.43
C HIS A 69 3.93 -8.38 -12.11
N SER A 70 4.43 -9.60 -11.86
CA SER A 70 5.68 -10.12 -12.43
C SER A 70 5.51 -10.87 -13.75
N SER A 71 4.29 -11.32 -14.06
CA SER A 71 3.99 -12.14 -15.23
C SER A 71 3.11 -11.38 -16.21
N VAL A 72 3.68 -11.00 -17.36
CA VAL A 72 2.94 -10.35 -18.46
C VAL A 72 1.79 -11.24 -18.90
N LYS A 73 2.06 -12.54 -19.11
CA LYS A 73 1.04 -13.53 -19.51
C LYS A 73 -0.13 -13.57 -18.53
N SER A 74 0.15 -13.71 -17.23
CA SER A 74 -0.91 -13.80 -16.21
C SER A 74 -1.67 -12.48 -16.08
N SER A 75 -1.00 -11.34 -16.22
CA SER A 75 -1.66 -10.04 -16.30
C SER A 75 -2.62 -9.95 -17.48
N GLU A 76 -2.19 -10.34 -18.68
CA GLU A 76 -3.04 -10.37 -19.88
C GLU A 76 -4.24 -11.32 -19.72
N GLU A 77 -4.03 -12.50 -19.12
CA GLU A 77 -5.11 -13.44 -18.80
C GLU A 77 -6.15 -12.83 -17.84
N LEU A 78 -5.70 -12.09 -16.83
CA LEU A 78 -6.59 -11.37 -15.91
C LEU A 78 -7.35 -10.23 -16.59
N GLU A 79 -6.69 -9.48 -17.47
CA GLU A 79 -7.35 -8.44 -18.27
C GLU A 79 -8.43 -9.04 -19.18
N ASN A 80 -8.12 -10.15 -19.86
CA ASN A 80 -9.07 -10.85 -20.71
C ASN A 80 -10.27 -11.39 -19.91
N ALA A 81 -10.03 -11.96 -18.74
CA ALA A 81 -11.10 -12.43 -17.85
C ALA A 81 -12.04 -11.29 -17.42
N GLN A 82 -11.51 -10.09 -17.17
CA GLN A 82 -12.33 -8.90 -16.85
C GLN A 82 -13.17 -8.44 -18.06
N ARG A 83 -12.58 -8.42 -19.27
CA ARG A 83 -13.29 -8.04 -20.50
C ARG A 83 -14.45 -8.99 -20.81
N LEU A 84 -14.26 -10.29 -20.59
CA LEU A 84 -15.31 -11.30 -20.79
C LEU A 84 -16.49 -11.16 -19.82
N GLN A 85 -16.25 -10.63 -18.62
CA GLN A 85 -17.29 -10.41 -17.61
C GLN A 85 -18.10 -9.13 -17.85
N THR A 86 -17.55 -8.18 -18.62
CA THR A 86 -18.17 -6.88 -18.86
C THR A 86 -18.90 -6.91 -20.21
N SER A 87 -20.21 -7.16 -20.17
CA SER A 87 -21.05 -7.30 -21.38
C SER A 87 -21.43 -5.97 -22.06
N SER A 88 -20.97 -4.83 -21.55
CA SER A 88 -21.40 -3.50 -22.00
C SER A 88 -20.38 -2.83 -22.94
N SER A 89 -20.89 -2.23 -24.01
CA SER A 89 -20.19 -1.46 -25.06
C SER A 89 -19.44 -0.20 -24.59
N THR A 90 -19.34 0.01 -23.28
CA THR A 90 -18.48 1.01 -22.63
C THR A 90 -17.70 0.27 -21.56
N SER A 91 -16.77 -0.60 -21.96
CA SER A 91 -15.95 -1.32 -21.01
C SER A 91 -14.88 -0.35 -20.48
N PRO A 92 -14.85 -0.03 -19.17
CA PRO A 92 -13.69 0.64 -18.59
C PRO A 92 -12.44 -0.22 -18.84
N GLU A 93 -11.27 0.44 -18.88
CA GLU A 93 -9.98 -0.24 -18.93
C GLU A 93 -9.87 -1.26 -17.79
N PRO A 94 -9.36 -2.48 -18.05
CA PRO A 94 -9.19 -3.49 -17.00
C PRO A 94 -8.37 -2.95 -15.84
N LEU A 95 -8.81 -3.27 -14.63
CA LEU A 95 -8.12 -2.85 -13.43
C LEU A 95 -6.91 -3.75 -13.20
N LYS A 96 -5.86 -3.15 -12.65
CA LYS A 96 -4.65 -3.84 -12.20
C LYS A 96 -4.72 -4.10 -10.70
N LEU A 97 -4.13 -5.21 -10.27
CA LEU A 97 -3.95 -5.46 -8.84
C LEU A 97 -2.97 -4.44 -8.24
N ILE A 98 -3.23 -4.05 -6.99
CA ILE A 98 -2.41 -3.10 -6.25
C ILE A 98 -1.53 -3.87 -5.27
N ILE A 99 -0.21 -3.69 -5.35
CA ILE A 99 0.73 -4.26 -4.40
C ILE A 99 0.87 -3.35 -3.17
N GLU A 100 0.82 -3.94 -1.97
CA GLU A 100 1.02 -3.17 -0.75
C GLU A 100 2.44 -2.57 -0.67
N VAL A 101 2.54 -1.44 0.03
CA VAL A 101 3.78 -0.71 0.32
C VAL A 101 3.94 -0.69 1.83
N GLU A 102 4.90 -1.44 2.35
CA GLU A 102 5.06 -1.66 3.79
C GLU A 102 5.22 -0.38 4.62
N THR A 103 5.65 0.72 4.01
CA THR A 103 5.80 2.01 4.70
C THR A 103 4.54 2.88 4.69
N ARG A 104 3.43 2.41 4.09
CA ARG A 104 2.17 3.16 3.95
C ARG A 104 0.97 2.36 4.49
N TRP A 105 0.41 2.84 5.59
CA TRP A 105 -0.67 2.18 6.35
C TRP A 105 -1.92 1.81 5.57
N ASN A 106 -2.30 2.61 4.57
CA ASN A 106 -3.48 2.33 3.74
C ASN A 106 -3.23 1.31 2.63
N SER A 107 -1.97 0.98 2.34
CA SER A 107 -1.66 0.19 1.14
C SER A 107 -2.13 -1.26 1.26
N THR A 108 -2.08 -1.86 2.46
CA THR A 108 -2.65 -3.19 2.72
C THR A 108 -4.16 -3.20 2.50
N PHE A 109 -4.87 -2.14 2.92
CA PHE A 109 -6.30 -1.99 2.68
C PHE A 109 -6.62 -1.96 1.18
N TYR A 110 -5.94 -1.09 0.42
CA TYR A 110 -6.16 -0.99 -1.03
C TYR A 110 -5.81 -2.27 -1.79
N MET A 111 -4.77 -3.00 -1.37
CA MET A 111 -4.45 -4.32 -1.94
C MET A 111 -5.62 -5.31 -1.74
N PHE A 112 -6.19 -5.38 -0.54
CA PHE A 112 -7.32 -6.27 -0.26
C PHE A 112 -8.59 -5.83 -0.99
N GLU A 113 -8.91 -4.54 -0.98
CA GLU A 113 -10.06 -4.00 -1.68
C GLU A 113 -9.99 -4.32 -3.18
N GLN A 114 -8.84 -4.08 -3.83
CA GLN A 114 -8.64 -4.38 -5.24
C GLN A 114 -8.69 -5.88 -5.52
N TYR A 115 -8.10 -6.70 -4.65
CA TYR A 115 -8.16 -8.17 -4.76
C TYR A 115 -9.59 -8.68 -4.70
N LEU A 116 -10.41 -8.17 -3.76
CA LEU A 116 -11.81 -8.55 -3.62
C LEU A 116 -12.63 -8.08 -4.82
N HIS A 117 -12.37 -6.88 -5.33
CA HIS A 117 -13.02 -6.35 -6.53
C HIS A 117 -12.75 -7.24 -7.76
N LEU A 118 -11.54 -7.79 -7.87
CA LEU A 118 -11.14 -8.66 -8.98
C LEU A 118 -11.31 -10.16 -8.71
N HIS A 119 -11.91 -10.52 -7.57
CA HIS A 119 -11.96 -11.92 -7.11
C HIS A 119 -12.60 -12.86 -8.13
N THR A 120 -13.68 -12.45 -8.80
CA THR A 120 -14.36 -13.27 -9.82
C THR A 120 -13.45 -13.53 -11.03
N ALA A 121 -12.78 -12.49 -11.56
CA ALA A 121 -11.83 -12.64 -12.66
C ALA A 121 -10.62 -13.49 -12.26
N LEU A 122 -10.09 -13.30 -11.04
CA LEU A 122 -9.02 -14.12 -10.48
C LEU A 122 -9.40 -15.60 -10.39
N CYS A 123 -10.63 -15.91 -9.96
CA CYS A 123 -11.13 -17.28 -9.90
C CYS A 123 -11.21 -17.93 -11.29
N VAL A 124 -11.55 -17.16 -12.33
CA VAL A 124 -11.57 -17.66 -13.72
C VAL A 124 -10.15 -18.03 -14.15
N VAL A 125 -9.19 -17.12 -13.99
CA VAL A 125 -7.78 -17.38 -14.39
C VAL A 125 -7.19 -18.55 -13.60
N GLN A 126 -7.38 -18.57 -12.27
CA GLN A 126 -6.82 -19.63 -11.43
C GLN A 126 -7.39 -21.02 -11.72
N ARG A 127 -8.64 -21.13 -12.19
CA ARG A 127 -9.25 -22.41 -12.58
C ARG A 127 -8.59 -23.04 -13.82
N HIS A 128 -8.01 -22.22 -14.70
CA HIS A 128 -7.25 -22.71 -15.85
C HIS A 128 -5.83 -23.20 -15.45
N ASP A 129 -5.27 -22.72 -14.34
CA ASP A 129 -3.92 -23.08 -13.87
C ASP A 129 -3.87 -24.22 -12.83
N VAL A 130 -5.01 -24.75 -12.37
CA VAL A 130 -5.05 -25.88 -11.39
C VAL A 130 -4.43 -27.17 -11.96
N CYS A 131 -4.15 -27.23 -13.26
CA CYS A 131 -3.39 -28.33 -13.87
C CYS A 131 -1.86 -28.25 -13.62
N HIS A 132 -1.31 -27.15 -13.08
CA HIS A 132 0.15 -26.95 -13.01
C HIS A 132 0.73 -26.74 -11.60
N TRP A 133 -0.08 -26.71 -10.54
CA TRP A 133 0.40 -26.49 -9.16
C TRP A 133 0.15 -27.70 -8.23
N ARG A 134 0.58 -28.90 -8.65
CA ARG A 134 0.82 -30.05 -7.76
C ARG A 134 2.32 -30.24 -7.56
#